data_AF-G5QUY5-F1
#
_entry.id   AF-G5QUY5-F1
#
_cell.length_a   1.000
_cell.length_b   1.000
_cell.length_c   1.000
_cell.angle_alpha   90.00
_cell.angle_beta   90.00
_cell.angle_gamma   90.00
#
_symmetry.space_group_name_H-M   'P 1'
#
loop_
_entity.id
_entity.type
_entity.pdbx_description
1 polymer ?
#
loop_
_entity_poly.entity_id
_entity_poly.type
_entity_poly.pdbx_seq_one_letter_code
_entity_poly.pdbx_strand_id
1 'polypeptide(L)'
;GRIASRPARALTFSAPDYQRYPCLKLAMEAFEQGQAATTALNAANEITVAAFLAQQIRFTDIAGLNLAVLERMDLQEPASVEDVLQVDAIAREVARKQVIRLSR
;
A
#
# COMPACT_ATOMS: atom_id res chain seq x y z
N GLY A 1 18.45 27.10 -13.04
CA GLY A 1 18.10 26.23 -14.18
C GLY A 1 16.76 26.67 -14.72
N ARG A 2 16.64 27.00 -16.02
CA ARG A 2 15.36 27.33 -16.64
C ARG A 2 14.62 26.04 -16.99
N ILE A 3 13.43 25.87 -16.43
CA ILE A 3 12.46 24.87 -16.90
C ILE A 3 12.08 25.32 -18.34
N ALA A 4 12.27 24.43 -19.30
CA ALA A 4 12.59 24.75 -20.69
C ALA A 4 11.51 25.48 -21.54
N SER A 5 12.01 26.07 -22.62
CA SER A 5 11.41 26.89 -23.69
C SER A 5 10.42 26.19 -24.65
N ARG A 6 9.73 25.13 -24.21
CA ARG A 6 8.64 24.51 -24.99
C ARG A 6 7.31 24.77 -24.28
N PRO A 7 6.21 25.08 -25.01
CA PRO A 7 4.93 25.28 -24.37
C PRO A 7 4.49 23.98 -23.69
N ALA A 8 4.38 24.00 -22.37
CA ALA A 8 3.74 22.94 -21.61
C ALA A 8 2.24 22.94 -21.93
N ARG A 9 1.60 21.77 -21.87
CA ARG A 9 0.13 21.70 -21.86
C ARG A 9 -0.41 22.49 -20.67
N ALA A 10 -1.65 22.99 -20.80
CA ALA A 10 -2.33 23.73 -19.75
C ALA A 10 -2.36 22.92 -18.44
N LEU A 11 -2.10 23.58 -17.32
CA LEU A 11 -2.18 22.98 -15.99
C LEU A 11 -3.65 22.92 -15.57
N THR A 12 -4.13 21.72 -15.26
CA THR A 12 -5.50 21.47 -14.79
C THR A 12 -5.46 20.78 -13.44
N PHE A 13 -6.42 21.10 -12.57
CA PHE A 13 -6.53 20.56 -11.21
C PHE A 13 -7.91 19.94 -11.01
N SER A 14 -7.96 18.85 -10.24
CA SER A 14 -9.20 18.18 -9.85
C SER A 14 -9.01 17.51 -8.48
N ALA A 15 -10.10 17.33 -7.75
CA ALA A 15 -10.09 16.53 -6.53
C ALA A 15 -9.78 15.05 -6.84
N PRO A 16 -9.16 14.31 -5.91
CA PRO A 16 -8.95 12.88 -6.08
C PRO A 16 -10.27 12.10 -6.03
N ASP A 17 -10.35 11.02 -6.81
CA ASP A 17 -11.46 10.06 -6.78
C ASP A 17 -11.05 8.83 -5.98
N TYR A 18 -11.55 8.70 -4.75
CA TYR A 18 -11.21 7.59 -3.87
C TYR A 18 -11.83 6.25 -4.27
N GLN A 19 -12.90 6.24 -5.08
CA GLN A 19 -13.45 5.00 -5.62
C GLN A 19 -12.52 4.45 -6.71
N ARG A 20 -11.95 5.34 -7.51
CA ARG A 20 -10.96 4.98 -8.54
C ARG A 20 -9.57 4.67 -7.95
N TYR A 21 -9.18 5.34 -6.87
CA TYR A 21 -7.86 5.21 -6.24
C TYR A 21 -7.97 4.83 -4.75
N PRO A 22 -8.48 3.63 -4.42
CA PRO A 22 -8.69 3.21 -3.04
C PRO A 22 -7.40 3.16 -2.21
N CYS A 23 -6.25 2.86 -2.82
CA CYS A 23 -4.96 2.87 -2.13
C CYS A 23 -4.57 4.27 -1.60
N LEU A 24 -5.04 5.35 -2.23
CA LEU A 24 -4.81 6.70 -1.70
C LEU A 24 -5.55 6.91 -0.37
N LYS A 25 -6.81 6.47 -0.30
CA LYS A 25 -7.60 6.54 0.94
C LYS A 25 -6.98 5.67 2.02
N LEU A 26 -6.57 4.44 1.69
CA LEU A 26 -5.91 3.53 2.62
C LEU A 26 -4.61 4.13 3.19
N ALA A 27 -3.80 4.78 2.36
CA ALA A 27 -2.57 5.43 2.83
C ALA A 27 -2.85 6.57 3.81
N MET A 28 -3.89 7.37 3.56
CA MET A 28 -4.32 8.43 4.48
C MET A 28 -4.82 7.82 5.81
N GLU A 29 -5.66 6.80 5.75
CA GLU A 29 -6.19 6.13 6.95
C GLU A 29 -5.11 5.41 7.77
N ALA A 30 -4.12 4.80 7.11
CA ALA A 30 -2.98 4.20 7.79
C ALA A 30 -2.09 5.26 8.47
N PHE A 31 -1.92 6.42 7.83
CA PHE A 31 -1.19 7.54 8.43
C PHE A 31 -1.85 8.04 9.71
N GLU A 32 -3.18 8.16 9.72
CA GLU A 32 -3.95 8.55 10.93
C GLU A 32 -3.86 7.49 12.05
N GLN A 33 -3.62 6.21 11.71
CA GLN A 33 -3.49 5.12 12.68
C GLN A 33 -2.09 5.01 13.30
N GLY A 34 -1.05 5.46 12.60
CA GLY A 34 0.32 5.52 13.13
C GLY A 34 1.36 4.77 12.30
N GLN A 35 2.57 4.67 12.86
CA GLN A 35 3.74 4.13 12.18
C GLN A 35 3.61 2.62 11.92
N ALA A 36 2.92 1.89 12.81
CA ALA A 36 2.66 0.46 12.62
C ALA A 36 1.83 0.20 11.36
N ALA A 37 0.73 0.95 11.19
CA ALA A 37 -0.18 0.82 10.07
C ALA A 37 0.49 1.22 8.74
N THR A 38 1.23 2.33 8.71
CA THR A 38 1.95 2.76 7.50
C THR A 38 3.04 1.79 7.09
N THR A 39 3.77 1.22 8.05
CA THR A 39 4.78 0.17 7.80
C THR A 39 4.14 -1.09 7.24
N ALA A 40 3.06 -1.56 7.87
CA ALA A 40 2.31 -2.73 7.41
C ALA A 40 1.73 -2.53 6.00
N LEU A 41 1.17 -1.35 5.71
CA LEU A 41 0.63 -1.01 4.38
C LEU A 41 1.72 -1.01 3.31
N ASN A 42 2.89 -0.43 3.61
CA ASN A 42 4.01 -0.41 2.67
C ASN A 42 4.48 -1.84 2.34
N ALA A 43 4.72 -2.63 3.40
CA ALA A 43 5.13 -4.03 3.29
C ALA A 43 4.12 -4.90 2.52
N ALA A 44 2.82 -4.72 2.79
CA ALA A 44 1.74 -5.39 2.08
C ALA A 44 1.74 -5.01 0.59
N ASN A 45 1.86 -3.72 0.29
CA ASN A 45 1.83 -3.20 -1.07
C ASN A 45 2.98 -3.73 -1.93
N GLU A 46 4.18 -3.88 -1.37
CA GLU A 46 5.29 -4.49 -2.10
C GLU A 46 5.00 -5.94 -2.51
N ILE A 47 4.41 -6.75 -1.60
CA ILE A 47 4.06 -8.14 -1.89
C ILE A 47 2.93 -8.23 -2.92
N THR A 48 1.88 -7.41 -2.78
CA THR A 48 0.72 -7.45 -3.68
C THR A 48 1.05 -6.90 -5.07
N VAL A 49 1.86 -5.84 -5.17
CA VAL A 49 2.37 -5.34 -6.46
C VAL A 49 3.26 -6.38 -7.13
N ALA A 50 4.16 -7.03 -6.39
CA ALA A 50 4.99 -8.10 -6.95
C ALA A 50 4.13 -9.28 -7.46
N ALA A 51 3.09 -9.66 -6.72
CA ALA A 51 2.15 -10.70 -7.15
C ALA A 51 1.37 -10.30 -8.41
N PHE A 52 0.95 -9.03 -8.52
CA PHE A 52 0.30 -8.50 -9.73
C PHE A 52 1.25 -8.55 -10.94
N LEU A 53 2.50 -8.10 -10.77
CA LEU A 53 3.51 -8.15 -11.83
C LEU A 53 3.83 -9.59 -12.25
N ALA A 54 3.76 -10.54 -11.32
CA ALA A 54 3.89 -11.97 -11.58
C ALA A 54 2.59 -12.64 -12.10
N GLN A 55 1.56 -11.85 -12.43
CA GLN A 55 0.26 -12.32 -12.94
C GLN A 55 -0.50 -13.27 -12.00
N GLN A 56 -0.22 -13.23 -10.69
CA GLN A 56 -0.86 -14.09 -9.68
C GLN A 56 -2.20 -13.51 -9.19
N ILE A 57 -2.37 -12.20 -9.29
CA ILE A 57 -3.57 -11.45 -8.90
C ILE A 57 -3.89 -10.37 -9.95
N ARG A 58 -5.11 -9.83 -9.93
CA ARG A 58 -5.51 -8.71 -10.79
C ARG A 58 -5.07 -7.38 -10.18
N PHE A 59 -4.98 -6.34 -11.02
CA PHE A 59 -4.67 -4.98 -10.57
C PHE A 59 -5.63 -4.49 -9.48
N THR A 60 -6.92 -4.77 -9.63
CA THR A 60 -7.97 -4.38 -8.68
C THR A 60 -7.86 -5.08 -7.32
N ASP A 61 -7.16 -6.22 -7.25
CA ASP A 61 -7.06 -7.01 -6.02
C ASP A 61 -6.05 -6.41 -5.04
N ILE A 62 -5.10 -5.60 -5.52
CA ILE A 62 -4.03 -4.97 -4.72
C ILE A 62 -4.62 -4.22 -3.52
N ALA A 63 -5.61 -3.35 -3.76
CA ALA A 63 -6.20 -2.54 -2.71
C ALA A 63 -6.94 -3.40 -1.66
N GLY A 64 -7.69 -4.41 -2.11
CA GLY A 64 -8.42 -5.31 -1.23
C GLY A 64 -7.49 -6.17 -0.37
N LEU A 65 -6.39 -6.65 -0.95
CA LEU A 65 -5.39 -7.42 -0.23
C LEU A 65 -4.60 -6.57 0.77
N ASN A 66 -4.24 -5.33 0.39
CA ASN A 66 -3.59 -4.39 1.31
C ASN A 66 -4.47 -4.10 2.53
N LEU A 67 -5.77 -3.83 2.32
CA LEU A 67 -6.74 -3.67 3.40
C LEU A 67 -6.83 -4.93 4.26
N ALA A 68 -6.92 -6.11 3.65
CA ALA A 68 -7.01 -7.37 4.38
C ALA A 68 -5.76 -7.68 5.22
N VAL A 69 -4.58 -7.14 4.89
CA VAL A 69 -3.39 -7.24 5.74
C VAL A 69 -3.54 -6.36 6.97
N LEU A 70 -3.92 -5.09 6.77
CA LEU A 70 -4.12 -4.13 7.87
C LEU A 70 -5.17 -4.63 8.88
N GLU A 71 -6.30 -5.16 8.41
CA GLU A 71 -7.38 -5.68 9.26
C GLU A 71 -6.99 -6.94 10.06
N ARG A 72 -5.92 -7.64 9.66
CA ARG A 72 -5.48 -8.90 10.30
C ARG A 72 -4.32 -8.72 11.25
N MET A 73 -3.68 -7.56 11.25
CA MET A 73 -2.55 -7.29 12.11
C MET A 73 -3.02 -6.63 13.40
N ASP A 74 -2.47 -7.07 14.52
CA ASP A 74 -2.54 -6.32 15.77
C ASP A 74 -1.41 -5.29 15.73
N LEU A 75 -1.76 -4.03 15.46
CA LEU A 75 -0.82 -2.96 15.18
C LEU A 75 -0.47 -2.23 16.47
N GLN A 76 0.72 -2.52 16.99
CA GLN A 76 1.32 -1.79 18.10
C GLN A 76 2.38 -0.83 17.57
N GLU A 77 2.39 0.40 18.09
CA GLU A 77 3.33 1.42 17.63
C GLU A 77 4.78 1.01 17.94
N PRO A 78 5.66 0.98 16.91
CA PRO A 78 7.05 0.58 17.08
C PRO A 78 7.83 1.64 17.87
N ALA A 79 8.69 1.20 18.79
CA ALA A 79 9.55 2.07 19.59
C ALA A 79 11.01 2.08 19.10
N SER A 80 11.36 1.17 18.18
CA SER A 80 12.69 0.97 17.65
C SER A 80 12.68 0.58 16.17
N VAL A 81 13.86 0.57 15.53
CA VAL A 81 14.00 0.10 14.16
C VAL A 81 13.70 -1.40 14.08
N GLU A 82 14.11 -2.16 15.09
CA GLU A 82 13.84 -3.59 15.21
C GLU A 82 12.34 -3.88 15.23
N ASP A 83 11.54 -3.06 15.93
CA ASP A 83 10.09 -3.19 15.94
C ASP A 83 9.48 -2.89 14.55
N VAL A 84 9.97 -1.87 13.86
CA VAL A 84 9.55 -1.56 12.48
C VAL A 84 9.83 -2.73 11.55
N LEU A 85 11.02 -3.34 11.64
CA LEU A 85 11.39 -4.51 10.86
C LEU A 85 10.53 -5.74 11.20
N GLN A 86 10.14 -5.90 12.46
CA GLN A 86 9.22 -6.95 12.88
C GLN A 86 7.82 -6.75 12.30
N VAL A 87 7.28 -5.52 12.33
CA VAL A 87 6.00 -5.18 11.71
C VAL A 87 6.04 -5.45 10.20
N ASP A 88 7.09 -5.01 9.50
CA ASP A 88 7.29 -5.29 8.07
C ASP A 88 7.30 -6.80 7.79
N ALA A 89 8.09 -7.57 8.53
CA ALA A 89 8.22 -9.01 8.32
C ALA A 89 6.88 -9.75 8.50
N ILE A 90 6.13 -9.39 9.55
CA ILE A 90 4.79 -9.97 9.81
C ILE A 90 3.83 -9.57 8.69
N ALA A 91 3.80 -8.29 8.30
CA ALA A 91 2.93 -7.81 7.23
C ALA A 91 3.17 -8.54 5.91
N ARG A 92 4.44 -8.75 5.52
CA ARG A 92 4.80 -9.52 4.32
C ARG A 92 4.29 -10.95 4.39
N GLU A 93 4.42 -11.59 5.55
CA GLU A 93 3.94 -12.96 5.73
C GLU A 93 2.42 -13.07 5.63
N VAL A 94 1.70 -12.12 6.24
CA VAL A 94 0.23 -12.04 6.12
C VAL A 94 -0.17 -11.78 4.66
N ALA A 95 0.52 -10.87 3.96
CA ALA A 95 0.25 -10.54 2.56
C ALA A 95 0.44 -11.77 1.64
N ARG A 96 1.55 -12.50 1.79
CA ARG A 96 1.79 -13.73 1.01
C ARG A 96 0.69 -14.76 1.22
N LYS A 97 0.22 -14.95 2.46
CA LYS A 97 -0.90 -15.85 2.77
C LYS A 97 -2.20 -15.40 2.08
N GLN A 98 -2.49 -14.11 2.03
CA GLN A 98 -3.68 -13.61 1.34
C GLN A 98 -3.58 -13.79 -0.19
N VAL A 99 -2.43 -13.50 -0.79
CA VAL A 99 -2.17 -13.76 -2.21
C VAL A 99 -2.42 -15.24 -2.55
N ILE A 100 -1.79 -16.16 -1.81
CA ILE A 100 -1.95 -17.60 -2.02
C ILE A 100 -3.41 -18.04 -1.88
N ARG A 101 -4.17 -17.44 -0.95
CA ARG A 101 -5.59 -17.76 -0.76
C ARG A 101 -6.44 -17.33 -1.95
N LEU A 102 -6.12 -16.20 -2.59
CA LEU A 102 -6.87 -15.66 -3.71
C LEU A 102 -6.52 -16.34 -5.05
N SER A 103 -5.27 -16.79 -5.20
CA SER A 103 -4.78 -17.45 -6.42
C SER A 103 -5.16 -18.94 -6.50
N ARG A 104 -5.88 -19.49 -5.52
CA ARG A 104 -6.47 -20.83 -5.55
C ARG A 104 -7.88 -20.79 -6.11
#